data_AF-A0A196LD65-F1
#
_entry.id   AF-A0A196LD65-F1
#
_cell.length_a   1.000
_cell.length_b   1.000
_cell.length_c   1.000
_cell.angle_alpha   90.00
_cell.angle_beta   90.00
_cell.angle_gamma   90.00
#
_symmetry.space_group_name_H-M   'P 1'
#
loop_
_entity.id
_entity.type
_entity.pdbx_description
1 polymer ?
#
loop_
_entity_poly.entity_id
_entity_poly.type
_entity_poly.pdbx_seq_one_letter_code
_entity_poly.pdbx_strand_id
1 'polypeptide(L)'
;MIMTVMEIPAEARAAVRARLRKEIDDLDYRRSLRILGERGYTQVRIAGWLGIAQPSVTNALKTATKTALPREGFSGASPYEICQRYAAGFLERDHLVDELTRWPYAPRGKTNPELELDDVIVHPEGSWAEVEQASYAGLIDDEIYEEVFERRHPRAAAE
;
A
#
# COMPACT_ATOMS: atom_id res chain seq x y z
N MET A 1 -2.93 3.32 22.54
CA MET A 1 -3.12 1.86 22.73
C MET A 1 -3.69 1.33 21.42
N ILE A 2 -2.84 0.73 20.59
CA ILE A 2 -3.27 0.13 19.31
C ILE A 2 -3.88 -1.23 19.69
N MET A 3 -5.19 -1.39 19.50
CA MET A 3 -5.86 -2.67 19.78
C MET A 3 -5.31 -3.72 18.80
N THR A 4 -4.87 -4.85 19.33
CA THR A 4 -4.40 -5.97 18.49
C THR A 4 -5.57 -6.55 17.69
N VAL A 5 -5.29 -7.18 16.55
CA VAL A 5 -6.34 -7.75 15.64
C VAL A 5 -7.26 -8.76 16.35
N MET A 6 -6.78 -9.34 17.45
CA MET A 6 -7.49 -10.27 18.34
C MET A 6 -8.55 -9.59 19.23
N GLU A 7 -8.44 -8.27 19.45
CA GLU A 7 -9.37 -7.50 20.29
C GLU A 7 -10.47 -6.81 19.49
N ILE A 8 -10.43 -6.88 18.15
CA ILE A 8 -11.49 -6.34 17.29
C ILE A 8 -12.66 -7.33 17.31
N PRO A 9 -13.84 -6.91 17.82
CA PRO A 9 -15.05 -7.74 17.80
C PRO A 9 -15.30 -8.26 16.38
N ALA A 10 -15.73 -9.52 16.24
CA ALA A 10 -15.97 -10.12 14.92
C ALA A 10 -16.92 -9.28 14.05
N GLU A 11 -17.90 -8.63 14.67
CA GLU A 11 -18.81 -7.63 14.09
C GLU A 11 -18.11 -6.40 13.51
N ALA A 12 -17.02 -5.93 14.12
CA ALA A 12 -16.24 -4.79 13.64
C ALA A 12 -15.30 -5.16 12.49
N ARG A 13 -14.93 -6.44 12.31
CA ARG A 13 -14.04 -6.88 11.21
C ARG A 13 -14.63 -6.60 9.84
N ALA A 14 -15.94 -6.78 9.67
CA ALA A 14 -16.63 -6.45 8.43
C ALA A 14 -16.56 -4.94 8.12
N ALA A 15 -16.73 -4.09 9.14
CA ALA A 15 -16.63 -2.65 9.00
C ALA A 15 -15.19 -2.19 8.68
N VAL A 16 -14.19 -2.79 9.35
CA VAL A 16 -12.76 -2.53 9.07
C VAL A 16 -12.42 -2.90 7.63
N ARG A 17 -12.81 -4.10 7.18
CA ARG A 17 -12.59 -4.53 5.79
C ARG A 17 -13.28 -3.61 4.79
N ALA A 18 -14.53 -3.21 5.05
CA ALA A 18 -15.26 -2.28 4.19
C ALA A 18 -14.57 -0.90 4.11
N ARG A 19 -14.04 -0.38 5.23
CA ARG A 19 -13.25 0.86 5.24
C ARG A 19 -12.00 0.74 4.37
N LEU A 20 -11.23 -0.34 4.53
CA LEU A 20 -10.02 -0.56 3.73
C LEU A 20 -10.35 -0.71 2.25
N ARG A 21 -11.44 -1.41 1.89
CA ARG A 21 -11.90 -1.50 0.51
C ARG A 21 -12.19 -0.13 -0.09
N LYS A 22 -12.90 0.73 0.65
CA LYS A 22 -13.16 2.11 0.21
C LYS A 22 -11.86 2.89 -0.02
N GLU A 23 -10.87 2.75 0.86
CA GLU A 23 -9.57 3.44 0.70
C GLU A 23 -8.83 2.97 -0.56
N ILE A 24 -8.85 1.66 -0.86
CA ILE A 24 -8.28 1.09 -2.09
C ILE A 24 -9.07 1.52 -3.33
N ASP A 25 -10.40 1.47 -3.30
CA ASP A 25 -11.24 1.90 -4.43
C ASP A 25 -11.03 3.40 -4.74
N ASP A 26 -10.92 4.24 -3.71
CA ASP A 26 -10.60 5.67 -3.87
C ASP A 26 -9.20 5.88 -4.48
N LEU A 27 -8.23 5.03 -4.12
CA LEU A 27 -6.88 5.06 -4.68
C LEU A 27 -6.88 4.64 -6.16
N ASP A 28 -7.55 3.55 -6.49
CA ASP A 28 -7.63 3.02 -7.86
C ASP A 28 -8.48 3.93 -8.77
N TYR A 29 -9.47 4.62 -8.20
CA TYR A 29 -10.17 5.71 -8.88
C TYR A 29 -9.22 6.84 -9.28
N ARG A 30 -8.38 7.33 -8.35
CA ARG A 30 -7.38 8.37 -8.66
C ARG A 30 -6.38 7.91 -9.72
N ARG A 31 -5.94 6.65 -9.67
CA ARG A 31 -5.05 6.08 -10.72
C ARG A 31 -5.72 6.02 -12.08
N SER A 32 -6.99 5.61 -12.12
CA SER A 32 -7.77 5.60 -13.35
C SER A 32 -7.86 6.99 -13.96
N LEU A 33 -8.11 8.02 -13.13
CA LEU A 33 -8.08 9.42 -13.58
C LEU A 33 -6.72 9.85 -14.11
N ARG A 34 -5.63 9.46 -13.41
CA ARG A 34 -4.26 9.74 -13.86
C ARG A 34 -4.02 9.17 -15.25
N ILE A 35 -4.35 7.90 -15.47
CA ILE A 35 -4.21 7.22 -16.77
C ILE A 35 -5.05 7.91 -17.85
N LEU A 36 -6.28 8.33 -17.54
CA LEU A 36 -7.12 9.06 -18.49
C LEU A 36 -6.50 10.40 -18.89
N GLY A 37 -5.91 11.12 -17.93
CA GLY A 37 -5.18 12.37 -18.17
C GLY A 37 -3.93 12.15 -19.01
N GLU A 38 -3.12 11.15 -18.69
CA GLU A 38 -1.90 10.78 -19.44
C GLU A 38 -2.19 10.33 -20.87
N ARG A 39 -3.36 9.71 -21.11
CA ARG A 39 -3.84 9.34 -22.46
C ARG A 39 -4.41 10.51 -23.27
N GLY A 40 -4.47 11.72 -22.70
CA GLY A 40 -4.88 12.94 -23.41
C GLY A 40 -6.38 13.10 -23.63
N TYR A 41 -7.22 12.39 -22.88
CA TYR A 41 -8.68 12.58 -22.99
C TYR A 41 -9.10 13.96 -22.46
N THR A 42 -10.11 14.57 -23.11
CA THR A 42 -10.60 15.88 -22.68
C THR A 42 -11.41 15.79 -21.39
N GLN A 43 -11.35 16.84 -20.56
CA GLN A 43 -12.11 16.91 -19.30
C GLN A 43 -13.61 16.74 -19.48
N VAL A 44 -14.17 17.22 -20.60
CA VAL A 44 -15.59 17.06 -20.93
C VAL A 44 -15.95 15.59 -21.15
N ARG A 45 -15.12 14.83 -21.87
CA ARG A 45 -15.35 13.39 -22.08
C ARG A 45 -15.22 12.62 -20.77
N ILE A 46 -14.19 12.92 -19.99
CA ILE A 46 -13.98 12.31 -18.67
C ILE A 46 -15.17 12.62 -17.75
N ALA A 47 -15.64 13.86 -17.69
CA ALA A 47 -16.84 14.26 -16.94
C ALA A 47 -18.06 13.46 -17.35
N GLY A 48 -18.27 13.30 -18.67
CA GLY A 48 -19.36 12.50 -19.22
C GLY A 48 -19.31 11.03 -18.84
N TRP A 49 -18.13 10.39 -18.85
CA TRP A 49 -17.98 9.00 -18.44
C TRP A 49 -18.19 8.78 -16.94
N LEU A 50 -17.77 9.74 -16.12
CA LEU A 50 -17.84 9.64 -14.66
C LEU A 50 -19.17 10.15 -14.08
N GLY A 51 -19.99 10.82 -14.88
CA GLY A 51 -21.25 11.42 -14.42
C GLY A 51 -21.06 12.57 -13.43
N ILE A 52 -19.93 13.27 -13.46
CA ILE A 52 -19.62 14.40 -12.56
C ILE A 52 -19.46 15.71 -13.33
N ALA A 53 -19.56 16.84 -12.61
CA ALA A 53 -19.35 18.15 -13.20
C ALA A 53 -17.90 18.33 -13.69
N GLN A 54 -17.72 18.98 -14.83
CA GLN A 54 -16.38 19.24 -15.41
C GLN A 54 -15.40 19.93 -14.45
N PRO A 55 -15.78 20.94 -13.63
CA PRO A 55 -14.87 21.54 -12.66
C PRO A 55 -14.33 20.53 -11.63
N SER A 56 -15.14 19.54 -11.25
CA SER A 56 -14.72 18.47 -10.34
C SER A 56 -13.64 17.59 -10.97
N VAL A 57 -13.73 17.32 -12.28
CA VAL A 57 -12.70 16.58 -13.03
C VAL A 57 -11.37 17.31 -13.01
N THR A 58 -11.36 18.63 -13.19
CA THR A 58 -10.11 19.42 -13.19
C THR A 58 -9.33 19.25 -11.89
N ASN A 59 -10.00 19.37 -10.75
CA ASN A 59 -9.35 19.18 -9.44
C ASN A 59 -8.96 17.72 -9.22
N ALA A 60 -9.81 16.78 -9.62
CA ALA A 60 -9.52 15.36 -9.47
C ALA A 60 -8.29 14.93 -10.29
N LEU A 61 -8.14 15.41 -11.54
CA LEU A 61 -6.97 15.15 -12.37
C LEU A 61 -5.68 15.74 -11.77
N LYS A 62 -5.74 16.97 -11.25
CA LYS A 62 -4.57 17.60 -10.58
C LYS A 62 -4.11 16.81 -9.36
N THR A 63 -5.03 16.22 -8.61
CA THR A 63 -4.70 15.38 -7.45
C THR A 63 -4.17 14.01 -7.90
N ALA A 64 -4.76 13.45 -8.96
CA ALA A 64 -4.41 12.15 -9.51
C ALA A 64 -2.96 12.06 -10.03
N THR A 65 -2.37 13.16 -10.52
CA THR A 65 -0.96 13.16 -10.99
C THR A 65 0.05 12.81 -9.89
N LYS A 66 -0.31 13.02 -8.61
CA LYS A 66 0.54 12.68 -7.46
C LYS A 66 0.35 11.24 -6.99
N THR A 67 -0.67 10.54 -7.49
CA THR A 67 -0.94 9.16 -7.08
C THR A 67 0.07 8.23 -7.74
N ALA A 68 0.86 7.52 -6.93
CA ALA A 68 1.81 6.52 -7.40
C ALA A 68 1.07 5.37 -8.09
N LEU A 69 1.57 4.93 -9.25
CA LEU A 69 1.03 3.76 -9.95
C LEU A 69 1.62 2.47 -9.35
N PRO A 70 0.90 1.35 -9.40
CA PRO A 70 1.46 0.05 -9.00
C PRO A 70 2.72 -0.24 -9.80
N ARG A 71 3.68 -0.90 -9.15
CA ARG A 71 4.90 -1.33 -9.83
C ARG A 71 4.56 -2.45 -10.81
N GLU A 72 5.24 -2.49 -11.96
CA GLU A 72 5.03 -3.55 -12.94
C GLU A 72 5.20 -4.93 -12.31
N GLY A 73 4.18 -5.77 -12.53
CA GLY A 73 4.11 -7.10 -11.95
C GLY A 73 3.67 -7.15 -10.50
N PHE A 74 3.37 -6.04 -9.82
CA PHE A 74 2.89 -6.00 -8.44
C PHE A 74 1.49 -5.39 -8.36
N SER A 75 0.76 -5.78 -7.32
CA SER A 75 -0.58 -5.29 -7.06
C SER A 75 -0.57 -3.85 -6.53
N GLY A 76 0.50 -3.42 -5.85
CA GLY A 76 0.61 -2.08 -5.25
C GLY A 76 1.83 -1.27 -5.65
N ALA A 77 1.82 0.03 -5.29
CA ALA A 77 2.96 0.92 -5.48
C ALA A 77 3.99 0.81 -4.35
N SER A 78 3.62 0.20 -3.23
CA SER A 78 4.48 -0.01 -2.07
C SER A 78 4.11 -1.31 -1.32
N PRO A 79 5.02 -1.88 -0.51
CA PRO A 79 4.72 -3.04 0.33
C PRO A 79 3.52 -2.82 1.25
N TYR A 80 3.41 -1.63 1.86
CA TYR A 80 2.28 -1.30 2.73
C TYR A 80 0.94 -1.40 1.97
N GLU A 81 0.91 -0.89 0.73
CA GLU A 81 -0.28 -0.93 -0.11
C GLU A 81 -0.67 -2.35 -0.54
N ILE A 82 0.31 -3.23 -0.76
CA ILE A 82 0.06 -4.65 -1.04
C ILE A 82 -0.61 -5.29 0.19
N CYS A 83 -0.12 -5.02 1.40
CA CYS A 83 -0.75 -5.47 2.64
C CYS A 83 -2.17 -4.90 2.82
N GLN A 84 -2.40 -3.62 2.49
CA GLN A 84 -3.74 -3.03 2.54
C GLN A 84 -4.73 -3.75 1.60
N ARG A 85 -4.29 -4.14 0.40
CA ARG A 85 -5.11 -4.92 -0.53
C ARG A 85 -5.45 -6.30 -0.01
N TYR A 86 -4.50 -6.99 0.61
CA TYR A 86 -4.75 -8.26 1.29
C TYR A 86 -5.79 -8.09 2.41
N ALA A 87 -5.61 -7.10 3.29
CA ALA A 87 -6.55 -6.84 4.39
C ALA A 87 -7.95 -6.43 3.90
N ALA A 88 -8.05 -5.74 2.76
CA ALA A 88 -9.31 -5.45 2.06
C ALA A 88 -9.92 -6.67 1.36
N GLY A 89 -9.13 -7.74 1.20
CA GLY A 89 -9.45 -8.99 0.52
C GLY A 89 -9.58 -8.84 -0.99
N PHE A 90 -8.70 -8.04 -1.59
CA PHE A 90 -8.43 -8.02 -3.03
C PHE A 90 -7.26 -8.93 -3.41
N LEU A 91 -6.49 -9.38 -2.43
CA LEU A 91 -5.32 -10.23 -2.59
C LEU A 91 -5.47 -11.45 -1.69
N GLU A 92 -5.13 -12.63 -2.20
CA GLU A 92 -5.04 -13.86 -1.42
C GLU A 92 -3.68 -13.96 -0.73
N ARG A 93 -3.59 -14.76 0.35
CA ARG A 93 -2.36 -14.91 1.14
C ARG A 93 -1.16 -15.33 0.31
N ASP A 94 -1.30 -16.35 -0.54
CA ASP A 94 -0.18 -16.85 -1.36
C ASP A 94 0.37 -15.77 -2.30
N HIS A 95 -0.52 -14.96 -2.87
CA HIS A 95 -0.12 -13.87 -3.76
C HIS A 95 0.56 -12.75 -2.95
N LEU A 96 0.02 -12.38 -1.78
CA LEU A 96 0.67 -11.44 -0.86
C LEU A 96 2.11 -11.87 -0.54
N VAL A 97 2.29 -13.12 -0.12
CA VAL A 97 3.61 -13.63 0.27
C VAL A 97 4.57 -13.63 -0.91
N ASP A 98 4.12 -14.03 -2.11
CA ASP A 98 4.93 -13.93 -3.33
C ASP A 98 5.37 -12.49 -3.61
N GLU A 99 4.42 -11.55 -3.64
CA GLU A 99 4.70 -10.14 -3.95
C GLU A 99 5.68 -9.54 -2.93
N LEU A 100 5.44 -9.73 -1.62
CA LEU A 100 6.33 -9.20 -0.58
C LEU A 100 7.70 -9.88 -0.58
N THR A 101 7.78 -11.16 -0.96
CA THR A 101 9.06 -11.87 -1.05
C THR A 101 9.91 -11.35 -2.21
N ARG A 102 9.32 -11.07 -3.38
CA ARG A 102 10.05 -10.57 -4.55
C ARG A 102 10.18 -9.04 -4.60
N TRP A 103 9.52 -8.31 -3.69
CA TRP A 103 9.60 -6.85 -3.66
C TRP A 103 11.06 -6.38 -3.50
N PRO A 104 11.55 -5.50 -4.37
CA PRO A 104 12.93 -5.02 -4.28
C PRO A 104 12.98 -3.84 -3.29
N TYR A 105 13.03 -4.19 -2.00
CA TYR A 105 13.00 -3.21 -0.91
C TYR A 105 14.13 -2.20 -1.01
N ALA A 106 13.79 -0.93 -0.77
CA ALA A 106 14.78 0.11 -0.60
C ALA A 106 15.67 -0.22 0.62
N PRO A 107 17.00 0.02 0.53
CA PRO A 107 17.87 -0.10 1.69
C PRO A 107 17.36 0.78 2.84
N ARG A 108 17.53 0.32 4.09
CA ARG A 108 17.23 1.17 5.25
C ARG A 108 17.98 2.50 5.10
N GLY A 109 17.26 3.62 5.28
CA GLY A 109 17.87 4.94 5.28
C GLY A 109 18.96 5.00 6.36
N LYS A 110 20.11 5.60 6.04
CA LYS A 110 21.13 5.88 7.06
C LYS A 110 20.62 7.00 7.96
N THR A 111 20.93 6.93 9.25
CA THR A 111 20.79 8.05 10.20
C THR A 111 21.42 9.29 9.58
N ASN A 112 20.72 10.42 9.58
CA ASN A 112 21.30 11.67 9.08
C ASN A 112 22.36 12.14 10.09
N PRO A 113 23.66 12.12 9.75
CA PRO A 113 24.71 12.48 10.71
C PRO A 113 24.71 13.96 11.09
N GLU A 114 23.95 14.82 10.40
CA GLU A 114 23.85 16.26 10.68
C GLU A 114 22.71 16.65 11.63
N LEU A 115 21.84 15.71 11.99
CA LEU A 115 20.82 15.93 13.02
C LEU A 115 21.34 15.33 14.33
N GLU A 116 21.77 16.15 15.28
CA GLU A 116 22.05 15.75 16.69
C GLU A 116 20.76 15.32 17.45
N LEU A 117 19.79 14.77 16.72
CA LEU A 117 18.60 14.11 17.22
C LEU A 117 18.73 12.65 16.78
N ASP A 118 19.27 11.82 17.65
CA ASP A 118 19.69 10.44 17.39
C ASP A 118 18.57 9.47 16.91
N ASP A 119 17.31 9.90 16.77
CA ASP A 119 16.18 8.95 16.69
C ASP A 119 15.27 9.07 15.46
N VAL A 120 15.51 9.97 14.50
CA VAL A 120 14.64 10.05 13.30
C VAL A 120 15.20 9.19 12.17
N ILE A 121 14.93 7.89 12.23
CA ILE A 121 15.13 6.99 11.08
C ILE A 121 14.12 7.39 10.00
N VAL A 122 14.59 8.01 8.92
CA VAL A 122 13.76 8.25 7.73
C VAL A 122 13.64 6.93 6.98
N HIS A 123 12.47 6.30 7.05
CA HIS A 123 12.17 5.11 6.28
C HIS A 123 11.75 5.52 4.86
N PRO A 124 12.56 5.23 3.82
CA PRO A 124 12.17 5.55 2.46
C PRO A 124 10.96 4.70 2.05
N GLU A 125 10.10 5.26 1.18
CA GLU A 125 9.00 4.54 0.56
C GLU A 125 9.52 3.27 -0.11
N GLY A 126 8.80 2.16 0.06
CA GLY A 126 9.20 0.86 -0.47
C GLY A 126 10.27 0.12 0.35
N SER A 127 10.63 0.59 1.55
CA SER A 127 11.52 -0.14 2.47
C SER A 127 10.79 -1.21 3.29
N TRP A 128 11.53 -2.10 3.94
CA TRP A 128 10.97 -3.16 4.80
C TRP A 128 10.15 -2.60 5.98
N ALA A 129 10.41 -1.36 6.39
CA ALA A 129 9.66 -0.69 7.46
C ALA A 129 8.17 -0.57 7.15
N GLU A 130 7.79 -0.57 5.88
CA GLU A 130 6.37 -0.61 5.48
C GLU A 130 5.69 -1.95 5.78
N VAL A 131 6.44 -3.06 5.73
CA VAL A 131 5.93 -4.39 6.11
C VAL A 131 5.79 -4.47 7.63
N GLU A 132 6.78 -3.96 8.38
CA GLU A 132 6.72 -3.81 9.84
C GLU A 132 5.51 -2.94 10.24
N GLN A 133 5.32 -1.79 9.58
CA GLN A 133 4.17 -0.92 9.79
C GLN A 133 2.84 -1.63 9.51
N ALA A 134 2.76 -2.44 8.46
CA ALA A 134 1.56 -3.19 8.12
C ALA A 134 1.21 -4.24 9.19
N SER A 135 2.21 -4.92 9.76
CA SER A 135 2.03 -5.83 10.91
C SER A 135 1.52 -5.05 12.14
N TYR A 136 2.16 -3.94 12.51
CA TYR A 136 1.68 -3.10 13.63
C TYR A 136 0.27 -2.54 13.44
N ALA A 137 -0.11 -2.27 12.19
CA ALA A 137 -1.45 -1.81 11.83
C ALA A 137 -2.50 -2.95 11.76
N GLY A 138 -2.08 -4.20 11.94
CA GLY A 138 -2.95 -5.39 11.87
C GLY A 138 -3.45 -5.70 10.46
N LEU A 139 -2.74 -5.24 9.41
CA LEU A 139 -3.07 -5.55 8.02
C LEU A 139 -2.60 -6.95 7.62
N ILE A 140 -1.55 -7.44 8.28
CA ILE A 140 -1.02 -8.79 8.20
C ILE A 140 -0.82 -9.32 9.62
N ASP A 141 -0.91 -10.63 9.79
CA ASP A 141 -0.58 -11.27 11.06
C ASP A 141 0.92 -11.58 11.16
N ASP A 142 1.36 -11.97 12.35
CA ASP A 142 2.76 -12.27 12.64
C ASP A 142 3.25 -13.48 11.84
N GLU A 143 2.37 -14.45 11.56
CA GLU A 143 2.71 -15.64 10.77
C GLU A 143 3.07 -15.27 9.32
N ILE A 144 2.29 -14.39 8.68
CA ILE A 144 2.60 -13.86 7.35
C ILE A 144 3.89 -13.06 7.37
N TYR A 145 4.08 -12.21 8.40
CA TYR A 145 5.29 -11.42 8.54
C TYR A 145 6.54 -12.30 8.63
N GLU A 146 6.51 -13.30 9.52
CA GLU A 146 7.60 -14.26 9.71
C GLU A 146 7.88 -15.06 8.45
N GLU A 147 6.84 -15.57 7.78
CA GLU A 147 6.97 -16.35 6.55
C GLU A 147 7.68 -15.55 5.43
N VAL A 148 7.28 -14.30 5.21
CA VAL A 148 7.95 -13.42 4.22
C VAL A 148 9.39 -13.15 4.64
N PHE A 149 9.63 -12.90 5.93
CA PHE A 149 10.97 -12.66 6.46
C PHE A 149 11.89 -13.86 6.24
N GLU A 150 11.44 -15.07 6.56
CA GLU A 150 12.20 -16.32 6.39
C GLU A 150 12.52 -16.62 4.92
N ARG A 151 11.53 -16.44 4.01
CA ARG A 151 11.75 -16.65 2.57
C ARG A 151 12.81 -15.70 2.00
N ARG A 152 12.90 -14.48 2.53
CA ARG A 152 13.89 -13.47 2.12
C ARG A 152 15.25 -13.61 2.79
N HIS A 153 15.26 -14.12 4.01
CA HIS A 153 16.46 -14.37 4.81
C HIS A 153 16.56 -15.86 5.09
N PRO A 154 16.75 -16.71 4.06
CA PRO A 154 16.91 -18.13 4.27
C PRO A 154 18.10 -18.30 5.21
N ARG A 155 17.81 -18.83 6.41
CA ARG A 155 18.84 -19.10 7.40
C ARG A 155 19.86 -19.97 6.68
N ALA A 156 21.09 -19.46 6.51
CA ALA A 156 22.18 -20.23 5.95
C ALA A 156 22.17 -21.56 6.69
N ALA A 157 21.86 -22.65 5.97
CA ALA A 157 21.87 -23.97 6.54
C ALA A 157 23.24 -24.13 7.19
N ALA A 158 23.25 -24.33 8.51
CA ALA A 158 24.46 -24.66 9.21
C ALA A 158 24.93 -26.01 8.64
N GLU A 159 25.96 -25.97 7.79
CA GLU A 159 26.78 -27.12 7.42
C GLU A 159 27.57 -27.62 8.65
#